data_AF-A0A963BXJ2-F1
#
_entry.id   AF-A0A963BXJ2-F1
#
_cell.length_a   1.000
_cell.length_b   1.000
_cell.length_c   1.000
_cell.angle_alpha   90.00
_cell.angle_beta   90.00
_cell.angle_gamma   90.00
#
_symmetry.space_group_name_H-M   'P 1'
#
loop_
_entity.id
_entity.type
_entity.pdbx_description
1 polymer ?
#
loop_
_entity_poly.entity_id
_entity_poly.type
_entity_poly.pdbx_seq_one_letter_code
_entity_poly.pdbx_strand_id
1 'polypeptide(L)' 'MNAPEVLTPLKTWSHLAGRRRKPSEYEIVSTNLHFSTDNPDAPFELDPNFAMAQWFKTHRNASPVKHADWNAFRDPD' A
#
# COMPACT_ATOMS: atom_id res chain seq x y z
N MET A 1 -27.51 -12.71 -8.68
CA MET A 1 -26.40 -12.25 -7.82
C MET A 1 -26.02 -13.40 -6.91
N ASN A 2 -24.76 -13.86 -6.93
CA ASN A 2 -24.29 -14.85 -5.96
C ASN A 2 -24.18 -14.22 -4.58
N ALA A 3 -24.45 -15.00 -3.54
CA ALA A 3 -24.18 -14.59 -2.16
C ALA A 3 -22.66 -14.36 -1.97
N PRO A 4 -22.26 -13.36 -1.17
CA PRO A 4 -20.84 -13.13 -0.87
C PRO A 4 -20.26 -14.34 -0.14
N GLU A 5 -19.01 -14.68 -0.46
CA GLU A 5 -18.26 -15.74 0.20
C GLU A 5 -18.03 -15.39 1.68
N VAL A 6 -18.15 -16.39 2.56
CA VAL A 6 -17.85 -16.22 3.98
C VAL A 6 -16.34 -16.30 4.19
N LEU A 7 -15.73 -15.18 4.58
CA LEU A 7 -14.28 -15.10 4.83
C LEU A 7 -13.90 -15.88 6.10
N THR A 8 -12.84 -16.69 6.03
CA THR A 8 -12.24 -17.36 7.19
C THR A 8 -11.07 -16.55 7.75
N PRO A 9 -10.76 -16.65 9.06
CA PRO A 9 -9.61 -15.98 9.65
C PRO A 9 -8.27 -16.36 8.99
N LEU A 10 -7.40 -15.37 8.80
CA LEU A 10 -6.02 -15.55 8.31
C LEU A 10 -5.02 -15.59 9.46
N LYS A 11 -3.84 -16.19 9.22
CA LYS A 11 -2.76 -16.29 10.22
C LYS A 11 -1.93 -15.01 10.39
N THR A 12 -2.12 -14.03 9.51
CA THR A 12 -1.44 -12.73 9.47
C THR A 12 -2.26 -11.76 8.62
N TRP A 13 -1.77 -10.54 8.40
CA TRP A 13 -2.40 -9.58 7.50
C TRP A 13 -2.59 -10.16 6.10
N SER A 14 -3.70 -9.85 5.46
CA SER A 14 -4.09 -10.41 4.16
C SER A 14 -3.01 -10.23 3.08
N HIS A 15 -2.34 -9.09 3.05
CA HIS A 15 -1.24 -8.81 2.10
C HIS A 15 0.06 -9.60 2.36
N LEU A 16 0.18 -10.28 3.51
CA LEU A 16 1.31 -11.16 3.85
C LEU A 16 0.93 -12.64 3.84
N ALA A 17 -0.36 -12.99 3.77
CA ALA A 17 -0.86 -14.34 4.00
C ALA A 17 -0.36 -15.39 2.97
N GLY A 18 0.03 -14.97 1.76
CA GLY A 18 0.57 -15.85 0.72
C GLY A 18 2.04 -16.24 0.90
N ARG A 19 2.74 -15.69 1.90
CA ARG A 19 4.18 -15.96 2.11
C ARG A 19 4.41 -17.33 2.75
N ARG A 20 5.50 -18.00 2.36
CA ARG A 20 5.88 -19.33 2.90
C ARG A 20 6.52 -19.29 4.29
N ARG A 21 6.89 -18.11 4.80
CA ARG A 21 7.50 -17.91 6.13
C ARG A 21 6.61 -17.06 7.01
N LYS A 22 6.69 -17.26 8.33
CA LYS A 22 6.07 -16.34 9.31
C LYS A 22 6.65 -14.94 9.11
N PRO A 23 5.82 -13.89 8.96
CA PRO A 23 6.30 -12.52 8.90
C PRO A 23 7.08 -12.14 10.17
N SER A 24 8.17 -11.40 10.00
CA SER A 24 8.88 -10.78 11.13
C SER A 24 8.06 -9.66 11.75
N GLU A 25 8.48 -9.19 12.93
CA GLU A 25 7.89 -7.98 13.54
C GLU A 25 7.95 -6.79 12.58
N TYR A 26 9.12 -6.53 11.98
CA TYR A 26 9.31 -5.50 10.96
C TYR A 26 8.26 -5.60 9.83
N GLU A 27 8.04 -6.80 9.29
CA GLU A 27 7.05 -6.95 8.22
C GLU A 27 5.62 -6.68 8.68
N ILE A 28 5.30 -7.04 9.93
CA ILE A 28 3.97 -6.83 10.53
C ILE A 28 3.68 -5.35 10.73
N VAL A 29 4.69 -4.53 11.07
CA VAL A 29 4.48 -3.13 11.50
C VAL A 29 4.97 -2.07 10.50
N SER A 30 5.60 -2.46 9.38
CA SER A 30 6.25 -1.50 8.47
C SER A 30 5.85 -1.61 7.01
N THR A 31 5.08 -2.63 6.59
CA THR A 31 4.84 -2.89 5.16
C THR A 31 3.43 -2.54 4.71
N ASN A 32 3.29 -1.94 3.52
CA ASN A 32 2.01 -1.56 2.88
C ASN A 32 1.13 -0.57 3.70
N LEU A 33 1.73 0.46 4.28
CA LEU A 33 1.02 1.41 5.16
C LEU A 33 0.64 2.75 4.50
N HIS A 34 1.19 3.06 3.33
CA HIS A 34 0.91 4.31 2.64
C HIS A 34 -0.36 4.23 1.79
N PHE A 35 -1.53 4.43 2.41
CA PHE A 35 -2.82 4.47 1.71
C PHE A 35 -2.86 5.54 0.59
N SER A 36 -2.06 6.61 0.73
CA SER A 36 -2.00 7.68 -0.28
C SER A 36 -1.48 7.25 -1.65
N THR A 37 -1.02 6.01 -1.82
CA THR A 37 -0.66 5.45 -3.14
C THR A 37 -1.77 4.63 -3.80
N ASP A 38 -2.87 4.34 -3.10
CA ASP A 38 -3.94 3.46 -3.58
C ASP A 38 -4.77 4.12 -4.70
N ASN A 39 -4.97 5.43 -4.62
CA ASN A 39 -5.61 6.24 -5.65
C ASN A 39 -4.62 7.31 -6.18
N PRO A 40 -4.01 7.09 -7.36
CA PRO A 40 -3.07 8.05 -7.95
C PRO A 40 -3.68 9.43 -8.23
N ASP A 41 -4.99 9.49 -8.49
CA ASP A 41 -5.72 10.73 -8.82
C ASP A 41 -6.19 11.50 -7.59
N ALA A 42 -6.29 10.85 -6.43
CA ALA A 42 -6.63 11.49 -5.16
C ALA A 42 -5.80 10.84 -4.02
N PRO A 43 -4.55 11.29 -3.80
CA PRO A 43 -3.68 10.72 -2.77
C PRO A 43 -4.19 10.87 -1.34
N PHE A 44 -5.21 11.70 -1.11
CA PHE A 44 -5.81 11.95 0.19
C PHE A 44 -7.32 12.00 0.04
N GLU A 45 -8.05 11.64 1.09
CA GLU A 45 -9.51 11.63 1.18
C GLU A 45 -10.09 13.05 1.36
N LEU A 46 -9.65 13.98 0.50
CA LEU A 46 -10.04 15.38 0.43
C LEU A 46 -10.23 15.79 -1.03
N ASP A 47 -10.43 17.09 -1.28
CA ASP A 47 -10.44 17.64 -2.64
C ASP A 47 -9.16 17.20 -3.40
N PRO A 48 -9.25 16.55 -4.58
CA PRO A 48 -8.08 16.03 -5.29
C PRO A 48 -7.08 17.10 -5.77
N ASN A 49 -7.46 18.37 -5.73
CA ASN A 49 -6.71 19.51 -6.26
C ASN A 49 -6.22 20.47 -5.17
N PHE A 50 -6.42 20.17 -3.88
CA PHE A 50 -5.77 20.95 -2.83
C PHE A 50 -4.24 20.85 -2.93
N ALA A 51 -3.55 21.85 -2.38
CA ALA A 51 -2.11 22.04 -2.55
C ALA A 51 -1.27 20.78 -2.27
N MET A 52 -1.59 20.01 -1.22
CA MET A 52 -0.80 18.83 -0.88
C MET A 52 -1.03 17.65 -1.85
N ALA A 53 -2.27 17.44 -2.32
CA ALA A 53 -2.52 16.43 -3.37
C ALA A 53 -1.75 16.76 -4.65
N GLN A 54 -1.78 18.03 -5.08
CA GLN A 54 -1.06 18.48 -6.27
C GLN A 54 0.46 18.31 -6.11
N TRP A 55 1.00 18.59 -4.92
CA TRP A 55 2.40 18.34 -4.59
C TRP A 55 2.76 16.85 -4.71
N PHE A 56 1.95 15.96 -4.12
CA PHE A 56 2.19 14.52 -4.18
C PHE A 56 2.10 13.96 -5.60
N LYS A 57 1.14 14.40 -6.40
CA LYS A 57 1.03 14.02 -7.82
C LYS A 57 2.28 14.41 -8.60
N THR A 58 2.77 15.63 -8.41
CA THR A 58 3.92 16.17 -9.15
C THR A 58 5.25 15.58 -8.70
N HIS A 59 5.49 15.49 -7.38
CA HIS A 59 6.82 15.20 -6.84
C HIS A 59 7.02 13.74 -6.42
N ARG A 60 5.94 13.01 -6.14
CA ARG A 60 6.00 11.58 -5.82
C ARG A 60 5.53 10.73 -6.98
N ASN A 61 4.28 10.91 -7.42
CA ASN A 61 3.66 10.01 -8.41
C ASN A 61 4.28 10.17 -9.81
N ALA A 62 4.58 11.41 -10.23
CA ALA A 62 5.19 11.72 -11.52
C ALA A 62 6.74 11.68 -11.51
N SER A 63 7.34 11.11 -10.47
CA SER A 63 8.80 10.94 -10.40
C SER A 63 9.35 10.19 -11.63
N PRO A 64 10.51 10.59 -12.18
CA PRO A 64 11.16 9.84 -13.26
C PRO A 64 11.69 8.49 -12.79
N VAL A 65 11.94 8.32 -11.49
CA VAL A 65 12.33 7.04 -10.90
C VAL A 65 11.07 6.21 -10.67
N LYS A 66 10.94 5.11 -11.42
CA LYS A 66 9.74 4.27 -11.44
C LYS A 66 10.07 2.85 -11.00
N HIS A 67 9.17 2.26 -10.23
CA HIS A 67 9.17 0.85 -9.87
C HIS A 67 7.72 0.37 -9.77
N ALA A 68 7.47 -0.88 -10.16
CA ALA A 68 6.10 -1.43 -10.18
C ALA A 68 5.57 -1.75 -8.78
N ASP A 69 6.45 -2.09 -7.84
CA ASP A 69 6.10 -2.40 -6.45
C ASP A 69 7.13 -1.79 -5.49
N TRP A 70 6.93 -0.54 -5.08
CA TRP A 70 7.80 0.11 -4.10
C TRP A 70 7.70 -0.51 -2.70
N ASN A 71 6.55 -1.10 -2.35
CA ASN A 71 6.33 -1.71 -1.04
C ASN A 71 7.04 -3.06 -0.85
N ALA A 72 7.63 -3.62 -1.91
CA ALA A 72 8.50 -4.79 -1.84
C ALA A 72 9.84 -4.52 -1.13
N PHE A 73 10.25 -3.24 -1.00
CA PHE A 73 11.50 -2.87 -0.32
C PHE A 73 11.55 -3.37 1.13
N ARG A 74 12.71 -3.85 1.58
CA ARG A 74 12.98 -4.29 2.96
C ARG A 74 14.30 -3.69 3.41
N ASP A 75 14.28 -3.09 4.59
CA ASP A 75 15.47 -2.57 5.25
C ASP A 75 16.44 -3.72 5.60
N PRO A 76 17.75 -3.61 5.29
CA PRO A 76 18.73 -4.65 5.62
C PRO A 76 19.17 -4.72 7.09
N ASP A 77 18.90 -3.70 7.91
CA ASP A 77 19.36 -3.63 9.31
C ASP A 77 18.65 -4.59 10.30
#